data_AF-A0AAU6RB17-F1
#
_entry.id   AF-A0AAU6RB17-F1
#
_cell.length_a   1.000
_cell.length_b   1.000
_cell.length_c   1.000
_cell.angle_alpha   90.00
_cell.angle_beta   90.00
_cell.angle_gamma   90.00
#
_symmetry.space_group_name_H-M   'P 1'
#
loop_
_entity.id
_entity.type
_entity.pdbx_description
1 polymer ?
#
loop_
_entity_poly.entity_id
_entity_poly.type
_entity_poly.pdbx_seq_one_letter_code
_entity_poly.pdbx_strand_id
1 'polypeptide(L)'
;MVKKELLELNDIIKNELDSKQSSLLLQWVNTWNMYIKNESSFKPHLNRKYNKKEIITVALGYNVGSEQGGNRPAVVIEDNDRSNKTVTIVPLASIDKASEPLNKASVFLGEIPQLNVKTRKPIGTSSKALVGQIRTVSKQRIIRPKKNKDDVIEITDTQLELIKNKIKELYID
;
A
#
# COMPACT_ATOMS: atom_id res chain seq x y z
N MET A 1 -20.08 11.14 -27.40
CA MET A 1 -18.73 11.54 -27.84
C MET A 1 -17.72 10.68 -27.09
N VAL A 2 -17.07 9.72 -27.74
CA VAL A 2 -15.93 9.03 -27.13
C VAL A 2 -14.76 10.00 -27.22
N LYS A 3 -14.19 10.36 -26.07
CA LYS A 3 -13.09 11.32 -25.99
C LYS A 3 -11.83 10.70 -26.62
N LYS A 4 -11.06 11.50 -27.38
CA LYS A 4 -9.85 11.08 -28.09
C LYS A 4 -8.89 10.29 -27.19
N GLU A 5 -8.74 10.74 -25.95
CA GLU A 5 -7.88 10.15 -24.93
C GLU A 5 -8.28 8.70 -24.58
N LEU A 6 -9.57 8.37 -24.63
CA LEU A 6 -10.04 7.00 -24.39
C LEU A 6 -9.74 6.06 -25.56
N LEU A 7 -9.74 6.59 -26.78
CA LEU A 7 -9.34 5.83 -27.96
C LEU A 7 -7.84 5.53 -27.94
N GLU A 8 -7.02 6.54 -27.60
CA GLU A 8 -5.57 6.38 -27.42
C GLU A 8 -5.24 5.37 -26.32
N LEU A 9 -5.91 5.45 -25.15
CA LEU A 9 -5.71 4.47 -24.08
C LEU A 9 -6.06 3.04 -24.52
N ASN A 10 -7.16 2.88 -25.27
CA ASN A 10 -7.55 1.57 -25.79
C ASN A 10 -6.54 1.02 -26.81
N ASP A 11 -5.90 1.89 -27.60
CA ASP A 11 -4.84 1.49 -28.53
C ASP A 11 -3.59 1.02 -27.79
N ILE A 12 -3.13 1.78 -26.79
CA ILE A 12 -2.00 1.41 -25.91
C ILE A 12 -2.25 0.06 -25.24
N ILE A 13 -3.46 -0.18 -24.71
CA ILE A 13 -3.80 -1.45 -24.05
C ILE A 13 -3.70 -2.65 -25.00
N LYS A 14 -3.97 -2.45 -26.29
CA LYS A 14 -3.94 -3.52 -27.29
C LYS A 14 -2.55 -3.75 -27.87
N ASN A 15 -1.78 -2.69 -28.08
CA ASN A 15 -0.57 -2.73 -28.88
C ASN A 15 0.72 -2.71 -28.05
N GLU A 16 0.71 -2.08 -26.86
CA GLU A 16 1.91 -1.83 -26.06
C GLU A 16 2.00 -2.66 -24.78
N LEU A 17 0.88 -3.25 -24.33
CA LEU A 17 0.79 -4.00 -23.08
C LEU A 17 0.61 -5.49 -23.32
N ASP A 18 1.32 -6.31 -22.55
CA ASP A 18 1.07 -7.75 -22.51
C ASP A 18 -0.28 -8.08 -21.84
N SER A 19 -0.78 -9.31 -22.00
CA SER A 19 -2.13 -9.67 -21.50
C SER A 19 -2.27 -9.51 -19.98
N LYS A 20 -1.18 -9.69 -19.23
CA LYS A 20 -1.16 -9.54 -17.78
C LYS A 20 -1.18 -8.07 -17.39
N GLN A 21 -0.36 -7.24 -18.03
CA GLN A 21 -0.34 -5.79 -17.85
C GLN A 21 -1.71 -5.19 -18.19
N SER A 22 -2.30 -5.57 -19.33
CA SER A 22 -3.63 -5.14 -19.75
C SER A 22 -4.71 -5.54 -18.75
N SER A 23 -4.69 -6.78 -18.26
CA SER A 23 -5.62 -7.25 -17.23
C SER A 23 -5.50 -6.45 -15.93
N LEU A 24 -4.27 -6.20 -15.45
CA LEU A 24 -4.01 -5.41 -14.24
C LEU A 24 -4.45 -3.95 -14.39
N LEU A 25 -4.15 -3.33 -15.54
CA LEU A 25 -4.58 -1.96 -15.82
C LEU A 25 -6.11 -1.85 -15.88
N LEU A 26 -6.80 -2.77 -16.57
CA LEU A 26 -8.26 -2.77 -16.64
C LEU A 26 -8.91 -3.00 -15.27
N GLN A 27 -8.37 -3.91 -14.45
CA GLN A 27 -8.80 -4.07 -13.06
C GLN A 27 -8.63 -2.77 -12.26
N TRP A 28 -7.53 -2.05 -12.48
CA TRP A 28 -7.29 -0.79 -11.81
C TRP A 28 -8.22 0.32 -12.29
N VAL A 29 -8.47 0.44 -13.60
CA VAL A 29 -9.46 1.38 -14.16
C VAL A 29 -10.84 1.13 -13.55
N ASN A 30 -11.27 -0.13 -13.43
CA ASN A 30 -12.53 -0.46 -12.77
C ASN A 30 -12.54 -0.05 -11.28
N THR A 31 -11.45 -0.31 -10.58
CA THR A 31 -11.29 0.10 -9.16
C THR A 31 -11.34 1.62 -9.02
N TRP A 32 -10.70 2.34 -9.94
CA TRP A 32 -10.68 3.80 -9.93
C TRP A 32 -12.06 4.39 -10.24
N ASN A 33 -12.80 3.81 -11.18
CA ASN A 33 -14.20 4.15 -11.44
C ASN A 33 -15.06 4.01 -10.17
N MET A 34 -14.84 2.95 -9.37
CA MET A 34 -15.52 2.78 -8.08
C MET A 34 -15.15 3.90 -7.09
N TYR A 35 -13.89 4.30 -7.02
CA TYR A 35 -13.48 5.42 -6.16
C TYR A 35 -14.14 6.73 -6.58
N ILE A 36 -14.13 7.06 -7.88
CA ILE A 36 -14.76 8.29 -8.40
C ILE A 36 -16.26 8.29 -8.09
N LYS A 37 -16.96 7.18 -8.33
CA LYS A 37 -18.41 7.05 -8.04
C LYS A 37 -18.74 7.25 -6.56
N ASN A 38 -17.85 6.84 -5.67
CA ASN A 38 -18.07 6.87 -4.23
C ASN A 38 -17.45 8.11 -3.56
N GLU A 39 -16.74 8.97 -4.30
CA GLU A 39 -15.95 10.05 -3.72
C GLU A 39 -16.81 11.07 -2.97
N SER A 40 -17.93 11.47 -3.57
CA SER A 40 -18.86 12.44 -2.96
C SER A 40 -19.60 11.90 -1.74
N SER A 41 -19.80 10.58 -1.67
CA SER A 41 -20.51 9.91 -0.57
C SER A 41 -19.58 9.27 0.46
N PHE A 42 -18.26 9.32 0.25
CA PHE A 42 -17.28 8.69 1.11
C PHE A 42 -17.23 9.35 2.49
N LYS A 43 -17.60 8.59 3.52
CA LYS A 43 -17.59 8.99 4.93
C LYS A 43 -16.43 8.30 5.67
N PRO A 44 -15.28 8.96 5.87
CA PRO A 44 -14.10 8.33 6.48
C PRO A 44 -14.35 7.82 7.90
N HIS A 45 -15.24 8.45 8.66
CA HIS A 45 -15.56 8.06 10.04
C HIS A 45 -16.33 6.73 10.15
N LEU A 46 -16.87 6.22 9.03
CA LEU A 46 -17.47 4.88 8.98
C LEU A 46 -16.42 3.78 8.93
N ASN A 47 -15.21 4.10 8.48
CA ASN A 47 -14.06 3.21 8.65
C ASN A 47 -13.60 3.26 10.11
N ARG A 48 -12.90 2.21 10.53
CA ARG A 48 -12.18 2.21 11.80
C ARG A 48 -11.12 3.31 11.85
N LYS A 49 -10.67 3.65 13.05
CA LYS A 49 -9.45 4.45 13.23
C LYS A 49 -8.23 3.60 12.85
N TYR A 50 -7.27 4.23 12.18
CA TYR A 50 -6.00 3.61 11.78
C TYR A 50 -4.90 4.25 12.61
N ASN A 51 -4.36 3.49 13.55
CA ASN A 51 -3.34 3.98 14.49
C ASN A 51 -1.94 3.68 13.95
N LYS A 52 -0.93 4.40 14.44
CA LYS A 52 0.47 4.07 14.13
C LYS A 52 0.77 2.60 14.49
N LYS A 53 1.72 1.99 13.76
CA LYS A 53 2.12 0.57 13.82
C LYS A 53 1.16 -0.41 13.17
N GLU A 54 -0.10 -0.04 12.94
CA GLU A 54 -1.04 -0.95 12.30
C GLU A 54 -0.66 -1.22 10.84
N ILE A 55 -0.77 -2.49 10.44
CA ILE A 55 -0.61 -2.94 9.06
C ILE A 55 -1.98 -2.98 8.38
N ILE A 56 -2.10 -2.22 7.31
CA ILE A 56 -3.29 -2.15 6.46
C ILE A 56 -2.96 -2.66 5.05
N THR A 57 -3.91 -3.32 4.39
CA THR A 57 -3.80 -3.62 2.95
C THR A 57 -4.38 -2.45 2.17
N VAL A 58 -3.59 -1.87 1.29
CA VAL A 58 -3.97 -0.69 0.48
C VAL A 58 -3.90 -1.03 -1.00
N ALA A 59 -4.84 -0.51 -1.78
CA ALA A 59 -4.78 -0.50 -3.24
C ALA A 59 -3.91 0.68 -3.71
N LEU A 60 -2.63 0.40 -3.98
CA LEU A 60 -1.66 1.40 -4.44
C LEU A 60 -1.77 1.71 -5.93
N GLY A 61 -2.44 0.86 -6.71
CA GLY A 61 -2.83 1.11 -8.09
C GLY A 61 -1.87 0.56 -9.14
N TYR A 62 -2.18 0.83 -10.42
CA TYR A 62 -1.27 0.60 -11.55
C TYR A 62 -0.46 1.88 -11.76
N ASN A 63 0.77 1.91 -11.22
CA ASN A 63 1.59 3.12 -11.15
C ASN A 63 2.69 3.12 -12.22
N VAL A 64 3.34 4.27 -12.39
CA VAL A 64 4.36 4.48 -13.41
C VAL A 64 5.71 3.91 -12.94
N GLY A 65 6.42 3.25 -13.85
CA GLY A 65 7.79 2.78 -13.61
C GLY A 65 7.93 1.87 -12.39
N SER A 66 8.81 2.25 -11.46
CA SER A 66 9.15 1.46 -10.27
C SER A 66 8.37 1.86 -9.00
N GLU A 67 7.35 2.70 -9.11
CA GLU A 67 6.48 3.04 -8.00
C GLU A 67 5.78 1.78 -7.45
N GLN A 68 5.62 1.70 -6.13
CA GLN A 68 4.90 0.58 -5.54
C GLN A 68 3.42 0.61 -5.94
N GLY A 69 2.98 -0.44 -6.62
CA GLY A 69 1.61 -0.63 -7.08
C GLY A 69 0.93 -1.88 -6.49
N GLY A 70 -0.26 -2.15 -7.01
CA GLY A 70 -1.09 -3.30 -6.64
C GLY A 70 -1.69 -3.23 -5.22
N ASN A 71 -2.23 -4.36 -4.77
CA ASN A 71 -2.74 -4.50 -3.40
C ASN A 71 -1.60 -4.93 -2.48
N ARG A 72 -1.21 -4.06 -1.55
CA ARG A 72 0.01 -4.26 -0.77
C ARG A 72 -0.22 -3.98 0.73
N PRO A 73 0.34 -4.79 1.64
CA PRO A 73 0.41 -4.44 3.05
C PRO A 73 1.29 -3.20 3.25
N ALA A 74 0.89 -2.31 4.15
CA ALA A 74 1.62 -1.10 4.49
C ALA A 74 1.43 -0.76 5.97
N VAL A 75 2.47 -0.22 6.60
CA VAL A 75 2.44 0.25 7.99
C VAL A 75 1.93 1.68 8.03
N VAL A 76 0.99 1.96 8.93
CA VAL A 76 0.61 3.31 9.30
C VAL A 76 1.67 3.88 10.24
N ILE A 77 2.25 5.03 9.89
CA ILE A 77 3.40 5.60 10.61
C ILE A 77 3.04 6.78 11.52
N GLU A 78 1.82 7.28 11.42
CA GLU A 78 1.31 8.43 12.17
C GLU A 78 0.02 8.06 12.90
N ASP A 79 -0.26 8.73 14.01
CA ASP A 79 -1.60 8.70 14.58
C ASP A 79 -2.47 9.70 13.83
N ASN A 80 -3.68 9.28 13.48
CA ASN A 80 -4.55 10.09 12.64
C ASN A 80 -6.00 9.99 13.09
N ASP A 81 -6.74 11.09 12.99
CA ASP A 81 -8.13 11.13 13.41
C ASP A 81 -9.01 10.23 12.55
N ARG A 82 -10.06 9.68 13.17
CA ARG A 82 -10.99 8.80 12.48
C ARG A 82 -11.68 9.50 11.31
N SER A 83 -11.99 10.79 11.47
CA SER A 83 -12.61 11.66 10.47
C SER A 83 -11.69 12.06 9.32
N ASN A 84 -10.38 11.94 9.46
CA ASN A 84 -9.46 12.35 8.38
C ASN A 84 -9.65 11.47 7.14
N LYS A 85 -9.57 12.07 5.95
CA LYS A 85 -9.85 11.37 4.69
C LYS A 85 -8.67 10.53 4.19
N THR A 86 -7.47 10.82 4.69
CA THR A 86 -6.20 10.21 4.26
C THR A 86 -5.47 9.57 5.43
N VAL A 87 -4.42 8.80 5.15
CA VAL A 87 -3.46 8.28 6.13
C VAL A 87 -2.08 8.15 5.48
N THR A 88 -1.02 8.48 6.21
CA THR A 88 0.36 8.26 5.75
C THR A 88 0.81 6.83 6.05
N ILE A 89 1.34 6.16 5.02
CA ILE A 89 1.78 4.77 5.09
C ILE A 89 3.18 4.57 4.52
N VAL A 90 3.83 3.49 4.96
CA VAL A 90 5.04 2.94 4.35
C VAL A 90 4.73 1.53 3.83
N PRO A 91 4.81 1.27 2.52
CA PRO A 91 4.56 -0.05 1.95
C PRO A 91 5.54 -1.10 2.49
N LEU A 92 5.04 -2.32 2.72
CA LEU A 92 5.83 -3.47 3.12
C LEU A 92 6.05 -4.42 1.94
N ALA A 93 7.20 -5.08 1.88
CA ALA A 93 7.53 -6.16 0.95
C ALA A 93 8.08 -7.38 1.69
N SER A 94 7.82 -8.57 1.13
CA SER A 94 8.47 -9.80 1.57
C SER A 94 9.93 -9.83 1.13
N ILE A 95 10.78 -10.49 1.91
CA ILE A 95 12.16 -10.82 1.59
C ILE A 95 12.38 -12.28 1.97
N ASP A 96 12.75 -13.10 0.98
CA ASP A 96 12.82 -14.55 1.14
C ASP A 96 14.13 -14.97 1.84
N LYS A 97 15.20 -14.17 1.68
CA LYS A 97 16.50 -14.39 2.33
C LYS A 97 16.92 -13.15 3.11
N ALA A 98 17.17 -13.28 4.41
CA ALA A 98 17.63 -12.17 5.25
C ALA A 98 18.95 -11.54 4.76
N SER A 99 19.76 -12.26 3.97
CA SER A 99 21.01 -11.79 3.39
C SER A 99 20.86 -11.04 2.05
N GLU A 100 19.66 -10.92 1.50
CA GLU A 100 19.47 -10.16 0.26
C GLU A 100 19.79 -8.67 0.48
N PRO A 101 20.55 -8.05 -0.45
CA PRO A 101 20.88 -6.64 -0.33
C PRO A 101 19.60 -5.79 -0.34
N LEU A 102 19.46 -4.97 0.69
CA LEU A 102 18.36 -4.01 0.79
C LEU A 102 18.66 -2.79 -0.07
N ASN A 103 17.64 -2.26 -0.73
CA ASN A 103 17.72 -0.92 -1.29
C ASN A 103 18.02 0.08 -0.15
N LYS A 104 18.86 1.08 -0.41
CA LYS A 104 19.27 2.10 0.59
C LYS A 104 18.08 2.75 1.30
N ALA A 105 16.98 2.97 0.58
CA ALA A 105 15.76 3.57 1.11
C ALA A 105 14.77 2.54 1.69
N SER A 106 15.24 1.35 2.07
CA SER A 106 14.44 0.30 2.71
C SER A 106 15.06 -0.11 4.04
N VAL A 107 14.24 -0.67 4.93
CA VAL A 107 14.70 -1.19 6.23
C VAL A 107 14.13 -2.59 6.47
N PHE A 108 14.97 -3.48 6.99
CA PHE A 108 14.58 -4.83 7.38
C PHE A 108 13.78 -4.80 8.68
N LEU A 109 12.67 -5.51 8.73
CA LEU A 109 11.81 -5.60 9.92
C LEU A 109 11.86 -7.00 10.56
N GLY A 110 12.47 -8.00 9.92
CA GLY A 110 12.39 -9.39 10.37
C GLY A 110 11.06 -10.05 10.02
N GLU A 111 10.79 -11.19 10.64
CA GLU A 111 9.54 -11.91 10.43
C GLU A 111 8.36 -11.21 11.13
N ILE A 112 7.21 -11.19 10.45
CA ILE A 112 5.93 -10.76 11.02
C ILE A 112 4.94 -11.92 10.82
N PRO A 113 4.87 -12.90 11.74
CA PRO A 113 4.18 -14.17 11.50
C PRO A 113 2.70 -14.01 11.13
N GLN A 114 1.98 -13.09 11.79
CA GLN A 114 0.57 -12.82 11.51
C GLN A 114 0.37 -12.27 10.09
N LEU A 115 1.34 -11.49 9.58
CA LEU A 115 1.30 -10.98 8.21
C LEU A 115 1.55 -12.11 7.20
N ASN A 116 2.46 -13.04 7.50
CA ASN A 116 2.74 -14.20 6.65
C ASN A 116 1.47 -15.05 6.49
N VAL A 117 0.76 -15.34 7.57
CA VAL A 117 -0.54 -16.04 7.54
C VAL A 117 -1.54 -15.27 6.68
N LYS A 118 -1.71 -13.96 6.92
CA LYS A 118 -2.71 -13.12 6.22
C LYS A 118 -2.42 -12.92 4.72
N THR A 119 -1.17 -13.07 4.31
CA THR A 119 -0.70 -12.94 2.92
C THR A 119 -0.39 -14.28 2.26
N ARG A 120 -0.64 -15.40 2.95
CA ARG A 120 -0.36 -16.78 2.50
C ARG A 120 1.11 -16.97 2.10
N LYS A 121 2.02 -16.39 2.88
CA LYS A 121 3.47 -16.55 2.73
C LYS A 121 3.99 -17.67 3.65
N PRO A 122 5.06 -18.38 3.26
CA PRO A 122 5.69 -19.39 4.12
C PRO A 122 6.10 -18.83 5.49
N ILE A 123 6.06 -19.68 6.52
CA ILE A 123 6.66 -19.36 7.83
C ILE A 123 8.15 -19.08 7.65
N GLY A 124 8.69 -18.10 8.37
CA GLY A 124 10.05 -17.61 8.22
C GLY A 124 10.22 -16.51 7.16
N THR A 125 9.18 -16.20 6.37
CA THR A 125 9.24 -15.09 5.41
C THR A 125 9.45 -13.78 6.18
N SER A 126 10.56 -13.10 5.91
CA SER A 126 10.84 -11.82 6.52
C SER A 126 10.16 -10.68 5.75
N SER A 127 10.01 -9.53 6.42
CA SER A 127 9.43 -8.32 5.85
C SER A 127 10.44 -7.17 5.85
N LYS A 128 10.34 -6.31 4.84
CA LYS A 128 11.05 -5.03 4.77
C LYS A 128 10.06 -3.89 4.53
N ALA A 129 10.32 -2.74 5.13
CA ALA A 129 9.61 -1.50 4.85
C ALA A 129 10.32 -0.72 3.75
N LEU A 130 9.54 -0.28 2.75
CA LEU A 130 10.02 0.48 1.60
C LEU A 130 9.91 1.99 1.91
N VAL A 131 10.80 2.49 2.76
CA VAL A 131 10.73 3.86 3.31
C VAL A 131 10.77 4.94 2.23
N GLY A 132 11.59 4.76 1.18
CA GLY A 132 11.61 5.66 0.02
C GLY A 132 10.33 5.68 -0.82
N GLN A 133 9.35 4.83 -0.48
CA GLN A 133 8.03 4.76 -1.11
C GLN A 133 6.92 5.14 -0.11
N ILE A 134 7.29 5.86 0.96
CA ILE A 134 6.37 6.51 1.89
C ILE A 134 5.39 7.39 1.13
N ARG A 135 4.10 7.29 1.45
CA ARG A 135 3.06 8.12 0.80
C ARG A 135 1.81 8.25 1.64
N THR A 136 1.11 9.36 1.43
CA THR A 136 -0.25 9.55 1.92
C THR A 136 -1.25 8.93 0.93
N VAL A 137 -2.25 8.21 1.45
CA VAL A 137 -3.31 7.61 0.64
C VAL A 137 -4.69 7.98 1.18
N SER A 138 -5.67 8.11 0.28
CA SER A 138 -7.09 8.21 0.67
C SER A 138 -7.53 6.93 1.39
N LYS A 139 -8.31 7.06 2.46
CA LYS A 139 -8.91 5.93 3.19
C LYS A 139 -9.87 5.10 2.33
N GLN A 140 -10.31 5.62 1.17
CA GLN A 140 -11.02 4.84 0.15
C GLN A 140 -10.17 3.68 -0.41
N ARG A 141 -8.84 3.86 -0.45
CA ARG A 141 -7.88 2.87 -0.97
C ARG A 141 -7.59 1.74 0.02
N ILE A 142 -8.05 1.85 1.27
CA ILE A 142 -7.82 0.83 2.27
C ILE A 142 -8.78 -0.33 1.99
N ILE A 143 -8.22 -1.50 1.71
CA ILE A 143 -8.99 -2.72 1.45
C ILE A 143 -9.38 -3.38 2.77
N ARG A 144 -8.45 -3.48 3.71
CA ARG A 144 -8.65 -4.08 5.04
C ARG A 144 -7.55 -3.64 6.01
N PRO A 145 -7.82 -3.62 7.32
CA PRO A 145 -9.15 -3.68 7.94
C PRO A 145 -10.01 -2.44 7.61
N LYS A 146 -11.34 -2.60 7.55
CA LYS A 146 -12.29 -1.49 7.33
C LYS A 146 -13.17 -1.24 8.57
N LYS A 147 -13.55 -2.30 9.28
CA LYS A 147 -14.45 -2.25 10.44
C LYS A 147 -13.68 -2.58 11.72
N ASN A 148 -14.20 -2.15 12.87
CA ASN A 148 -13.58 -2.40 14.17
C ASN A 148 -13.46 -3.90 14.54
N LYS A 149 -14.30 -4.75 13.93
CA LYS A 149 -14.27 -6.21 14.13
C LYS A 149 -13.26 -6.96 13.26
N ASP A 150 -12.61 -6.26 12.32
CA ASP A 150 -11.66 -6.89 11.42
C ASP A 150 -10.30 -7.05 12.12
N ASP A 151 -9.62 -8.16 11.87
CA ASP A 151 -8.32 -8.43 12.48
C ASP A 151 -7.26 -7.39 12.09
N VAL A 152 -6.58 -6.89 13.12
CA VAL A 152 -5.50 -5.90 13.03
C VAL A 152 -4.19 -6.61 13.32
N ILE A 153 -3.17 -6.29 12.52
CA ILE A 153 -1.80 -6.72 12.75
C ILE A 153 -1.01 -5.45 13.03
N GLU A 154 -0.11 -5.49 14.00
CA GLU A 154 0.77 -4.38 14.32
C GLU A 154 2.23 -4.81 14.25
N ILE A 155 3.10 -3.88 13.89
CA ILE A 155 4.54 -4.02 14.09
C ILE A 155 4.91 -3.68 15.55
N THR A 156 6.09 -4.14 15.99
CA THR A 156 6.63 -3.80 17.31
C THR A 156 7.12 -2.35 17.36
N ASP A 157 7.30 -1.81 18.56
CA ASP A 157 7.87 -0.46 18.73
C ASP A 157 9.30 -0.38 18.17
N THR A 158 10.10 -1.44 18.33
CA THR A 158 11.44 -1.55 17.74
C THR A 158 11.38 -1.46 16.21
N GLN A 159 10.46 -2.17 15.57
CA GLN A 159 10.27 -2.11 14.12
C GLN A 159 9.83 -0.72 13.66
N LEU A 160 8.95 -0.04 14.42
CA LEU A 160 8.55 1.33 14.11
C LEU A 160 9.74 2.30 14.23
N GLU A 161 10.59 2.13 15.23
CA GLU A 161 11.76 2.98 15.43
C GLU A 161 12.79 2.80 14.30
N LEU A 162 12.97 1.58 13.78
CA LEU A 162 13.77 1.32 12.58
C LEU A 162 13.25 2.10 11.36
N ILE A 163 11.93 2.13 11.17
CA ILE A 163 11.30 2.91 10.09
C ILE A 163 11.54 4.41 10.30
N LYS A 164 11.31 4.91 11.51
CA LYS A 164 11.50 6.34 11.83
C LYS A 164 12.94 6.79 11.66
N ASN A 165 13.91 6.00 12.11
CA ASN A 165 15.32 6.32 11.94
C ASN A 165 15.73 6.34 10.47
N LYS A 166 15.20 5.40 9.67
CA LYS A 166 15.42 5.45 8.22
C LYS A 166 14.74 6.65 7.55
N ILE A 167 13.58 7.10 8.03
CA ILE A 167 12.94 8.35 7.55
C ILE A 167 13.85 9.55 7.88
N LYS A 168 14.37 9.64 9.11
CA LYS A 168 15.31 10.71 9.49
C LYS A 168 16.55 10.69 8.59
N GLU A 169 17.19 9.53 8.44
CA GLU A 169 18.35 9.33 7.58
C GLU A 169 18.14 9.80 6.13
N LEU A 170 16.94 9.63 5.58
CA LEU A 170 16.65 9.96 4.18
C LEU A 170 16.20 11.40 3.94
N TYR A 171 15.62 12.07 4.94
CA TYR A 171 14.86 13.31 4.72
C TYR A 171 15.14 14.42 5.74
N ILE A 172 15.99 14.18 6.74
CA ILE A 172 16.30 15.16 7.78
C ILE A 172 17.82 15.21 7.90
N ASP A 173 18.37 16.39 7.59
CA ASP A 173 19.79 16.72 7.71
C ASP A 173 20.22 16.99 9.17
#